data_AF-X0WKL2-F1
#
_entry.id   AF-X0WKL2-F1
#
_cell.length_a   1.000
_cell.length_b   1.000
_cell.length_c   1.000
_cell.angle_alpha   90.00
_cell.angle_beta   90.00
_cell.angle_gamma   90.00
#
_symmetry.space_group_name_H-M   'P 1'
#
loop_
_entity.id
_entity.type
_entity.pdbx_description
1 polymer ?
#
loop_
_entity_poly.entity_id
_entity_poly.type
_entity_poly.pdbx_seq_one_letter_code
_entity_poly.pdbx_strand_id
1 'polypeptide(L)'
;IVKHLNNAGVGYDKFALYPFDESLCDDFYKLAQLIKDTDPNIRIYANSFGKGPKEFMRFRELIDIWCLQDSHCERHPQWLEQIKDFEKQVWIYECLRPMKAKDPYSYFRLMPWRAFKRGQTGAGFWIYYYGLNFKTGAVPWDDTLRPQGFSGVVYGSRGSPVPGLDENIVPSRRWEAWREGVEDYQYIFEVQKAIDQISTEKPKTAKRAQQSLNDTVDYVLRNAGDCNAVYKARRELNNILLETNREQYAEKR
;
A
#
# COMPACT_ATOMS: atom_id res chain seq x y z
N ILE A 1 -23.10 12.67 8.34
CA ILE A 1 -22.28 11.44 8.37
C ILE A 1 -21.42 11.35 9.64
N VAL A 2 -20.62 12.37 9.98
CA VAL A 2 -19.72 12.39 11.15
C VAL A 2 -20.42 11.98 12.44
N LYS A 3 -21.53 12.64 12.81
CA LYS A 3 -22.30 12.29 14.02
C LYS A 3 -22.70 10.82 14.06
N HIS A 4 -23.11 10.26 12.93
CA HIS A 4 -23.51 8.86 12.83
C HIS A 4 -22.31 7.92 13.03
N LEU A 5 -21.18 8.18 12.35
CA LEU A 5 -19.96 7.39 12.48
C LEU A 5 -19.38 7.47 13.90
N ASN A 6 -19.36 8.66 14.49
CA ASN A 6 -18.88 8.86 15.86
C ASN A 6 -19.76 8.10 16.87
N ASN A 7 -21.09 8.14 16.71
CA ASN A 7 -22.00 7.35 17.54
C ASN A 7 -21.79 5.82 17.38
N ALA A 8 -21.21 5.38 16.26
CA ALA A 8 -20.82 3.99 16.01
C ALA A 8 -19.37 3.66 16.44
N GLY A 9 -18.67 4.58 17.11
CA GLY A 9 -17.29 4.38 17.56
C GLY A 9 -16.22 4.55 16.46
N VAL A 10 -16.59 5.13 15.32
CA VAL A 10 -15.71 5.40 14.18
C VAL A 10 -15.32 6.88 14.19
N GLY A 11 -14.15 7.17 14.76
CA GLY A 11 -13.55 8.51 14.77
C GLY A 11 -12.99 8.93 13.41
N TYR A 12 -12.58 10.20 13.29
CA TYR A 12 -12.04 10.77 12.04
C TYR A 12 -10.83 10.00 11.48
N ASP A 13 -10.03 9.39 12.36
CA ASP A 13 -8.86 8.57 12.04
C ASP A 13 -9.21 7.19 11.47
N LYS A 14 -10.48 6.79 11.51
CA LYS A 14 -10.97 5.48 11.04
C LYS A 14 -11.78 5.51 9.76
N PHE A 15 -12.06 6.69 9.19
CA PHE A 15 -12.69 6.81 7.88
C PHE A 15 -12.07 7.93 7.02
N ALA A 16 -12.28 7.82 5.72
CA ALA A 16 -12.05 8.89 4.75
C ALA A 16 -13.18 8.85 3.72
N LEU A 17 -13.51 10.00 3.14
CA LEU A 17 -14.46 10.07 2.03
C LEU A 17 -13.70 9.87 0.72
N TYR A 18 -14.27 9.05 -0.18
CA TYR A 18 -13.76 8.83 -1.52
C TYR A 18 -14.82 9.27 -2.55
N PRO A 19 -14.85 10.56 -2.92
CA PRO A 19 -16.01 11.11 -3.64
C PRO A 19 -16.01 10.79 -5.13
N PHE A 20 -14.82 10.66 -5.75
CA PHE A 20 -14.67 10.40 -7.19
C PHE A 20 -13.58 9.36 -7.44
N ASP A 21 -13.87 8.43 -8.35
CA ASP A 21 -12.92 7.39 -8.77
C ASP A 21 -12.00 7.88 -9.89
N GLU A 22 -10.69 7.75 -9.69
CA GLU A 22 -9.62 8.01 -10.67
C GLU A 22 -9.64 9.40 -11.35
N SER A 23 -10.28 10.40 -10.72
CA SER A 23 -10.50 11.74 -11.29
C SER A 23 -10.20 12.86 -10.30
N LEU A 24 -9.74 14.02 -10.81
CA LEU A 24 -9.57 15.29 -10.09
C LEU A 24 -10.36 16.43 -10.77
N CYS A 25 -11.59 16.16 -11.19
CA CYS A 25 -12.42 17.10 -11.92
C CYS A 25 -12.89 18.30 -11.07
N ASP A 26 -13.46 19.32 -11.72
CA ASP A 26 -13.94 20.53 -11.05
C ASP A 26 -15.05 20.28 -10.03
N ASP A 27 -15.89 19.27 -10.25
CA ASP A 27 -16.93 18.90 -9.29
C ASP A 27 -16.35 18.23 -8.05
N PHE A 28 -15.28 17.44 -8.19
CA PHE A 28 -14.53 16.97 -7.04
C PHE A 28 -13.91 18.14 -6.28
N TYR A 29 -13.31 19.11 -6.97
CA TYR A 29 -12.73 20.28 -6.31
C TYR A 29 -13.75 21.04 -5.46
N LYS A 30 -14.91 21.37 -6.05
CA LYS A 30 -16.01 22.06 -5.34
C LYS A 30 -16.53 21.25 -4.16
N LEU A 31 -16.70 19.94 -4.32
CA LEU A 31 -17.17 19.07 -3.26
C LEU A 31 -16.14 18.95 -2.13
N ALA A 32 -14.85 18.85 -2.45
CA ALA A 32 -13.79 18.80 -1.47
C ALA A 32 -13.70 20.09 -0.65
N GLN A 33 -13.84 21.26 -1.30
CA GLN A 33 -13.97 22.54 -0.59
C GLN A 33 -15.17 22.54 0.35
N LEU A 34 -16.35 22.17 -0.13
CA LEU A 34 -17.56 22.10 0.70
C LEU A 34 -17.39 21.18 1.91
N ILE A 35 -16.75 20.02 1.74
CA ILE A 35 -16.44 19.10 2.84
C ILE A 35 -15.55 19.78 3.87
N LYS A 36 -14.44 20.40 3.45
CA LYS A 36 -13.47 21.04 4.35
C LYS A 36 -14.03 22.29 5.04
N ASP A 37 -14.85 23.08 4.34
CA ASP A 37 -15.54 24.24 4.91
C ASP A 37 -16.58 23.83 5.96
N THR A 38 -17.20 22.66 5.78
CA THR A 38 -18.19 22.11 6.73
C THR A 38 -17.50 21.51 7.96
N ASP A 39 -16.45 20.73 7.74
CA ASP A 39 -15.69 20.07 8.81
C ASP A 39 -14.27 19.73 8.31
N PRO A 40 -13.25 20.51 8.70
CA PRO A 40 -11.89 20.34 8.19
C PRO A 40 -11.23 19.02 8.62
N ASN A 41 -11.75 18.36 9.65
CA ASN A 41 -11.21 17.10 10.17
C ASN A 41 -11.61 15.89 9.31
N ILE A 42 -12.62 16.02 8.44
CA ILE A 42 -13.00 14.95 7.52
C ILE A 42 -11.85 14.70 6.55
N ARG A 43 -11.32 13.47 6.54
CA ARG A 43 -10.28 13.07 5.60
C ARG A 43 -10.85 12.79 4.22
N ILE A 44 -10.16 13.23 3.18
CA ILE A 44 -10.50 12.97 1.77
C ILE A 44 -9.43 12.08 1.15
N TYR A 45 -9.87 11.02 0.48
CA TYR A 45 -9.05 10.08 -0.28
C TYR A 45 -9.21 10.33 -1.78
N ALA A 46 -8.12 10.24 -2.53
CA ALA A 46 -8.13 10.24 -3.99
C ALA A 46 -7.03 9.32 -4.55
N ASN A 47 -7.26 8.73 -5.72
CA ASN A 47 -6.32 7.80 -6.34
C ASN A 47 -5.82 8.23 -7.74
N SER A 48 -5.70 9.53 -7.98
CA SER A 48 -5.34 10.08 -9.29
C SER A 48 -4.36 11.24 -9.21
N PHE A 49 -3.47 11.34 -10.20
CA PHE A 49 -2.69 12.56 -10.48
C PHE A 49 -3.51 13.60 -11.25
N GLY A 50 -4.73 13.25 -11.68
CA GLY A 50 -5.44 14.00 -12.70
C GLY A 50 -4.61 14.08 -13.99
N LYS A 51 -4.63 15.24 -14.64
CA LYS A 51 -3.91 15.59 -15.87
C LYS A 51 -2.50 16.13 -15.61
N GLY A 52 -2.04 16.14 -14.36
CA GLY A 52 -0.70 16.58 -13.96
C GLY A 52 -0.69 17.75 -12.97
N PRO A 53 0.45 18.45 -12.80
CA PRO A 53 0.70 19.36 -11.69
C PRO A 53 -0.32 20.47 -11.53
N LYS A 54 -0.75 21.11 -12.62
CA LYS A 54 -1.77 22.16 -12.56
C LYS A 54 -3.06 21.68 -11.90
N GLU A 55 -3.45 20.42 -12.10
CA GLU A 55 -4.69 19.87 -11.56
C GLU A 55 -4.52 19.44 -10.10
N PHE A 56 -3.54 18.60 -9.78
CA PHE A 56 -3.36 18.13 -8.40
C PHE A 56 -2.96 19.24 -7.42
N MET A 57 -2.25 20.28 -7.87
CA MET A 57 -1.87 21.42 -7.00
C MET A 57 -3.08 22.18 -6.45
N ARG A 58 -4.22 22.16 -7.16
CA ARG A 58 -5.47 22.76 -6.66
C ARG A 58 -5.94 22.06 -5.40
N PHE A 59 -5.71 20.76 -5.29
CA PHE A 59 -6.18 19.92 -4.20
C PHE A 59 -5.17 19.76 -3.05
N ARG A 60 -4.01 20.43 -3.12
CA ARG A 60 -2.90 20.24 -2.16
C ARG A 60 -3.32 20.30 -0.68
N GLU A 61 -4.25 21.20 -0.35
CA GLU A 61 -4.77 21.38 1.03
C GLU A 61 -6.03 20.56 1.32
N LEU A 62 -6.68 20.03 0.28
CA LEU A 62 -8.01 19.44 0.36
C LEU A 62 -7.99 17.91 0.52
N ILE A 63 -7.03 17.24 -0.14
CA ILE A 63 -6.89 15.78 -0.09
C ILE A 63 -5.90 15.40 1.02
N ASP A 64 -6.26 14.41 1.83
CA ASP A 64 -5.45 13.96 2.97
C ASP A 64 -4.75 12.63 2.70
N ILE A 65 -5.29 11.82 1.78
CA ILE A 65 -4.73 10.53 1.38
C ILE A 65 -4.67 10.44 -0.15
N TRP A 66 -3.46 10.46 -0.69
CA TRP A 66 -3.16 10.34 -2.11
C TRP A 66 -2.70 8.93 -2.45
N CYS A 67 -3.56 8.12 -3.07
CA CYS A 67 -3.28 6.71 -3.35
C CYS A 67 -2.98 6.46 -4.82
N LEU A 68 -1.73 6.67 -5.22
CA LEU A 68 -1.34 6.90 -6.60
C LEU A 68 -0.95 5.59 -7.29
N GLN A 69 -1.38 5.44 -8.55
CA GLN A 69 -1.04 4.24 -9.32
C GLN A 69 0.48 4.11 -9.50
N ASP A 70 1.02 2.92 -9.23
CA ASP A 70 2.45 2.61 -9.26
C ASP A 70 3.09 2.94 -10.62
N SER A 71 2.50 2.45 -11.71
CA SER A 71 2.98 2.73 -13.07
C SER A 71 2.95 4.23 -13.44
N HIS A 72 2.11 5.04 -12.78
CA HIS A 72 2.10 6.50 -12.96
C HIS A 72 3.23 7.14 -12.16
N CYS A 73 3.48 6.66 -10.93
CA CYS A 73 4.60 7.09 -10.10
C CYS A 73 5.94 6.82 -10.80
N GLU A 74 6.08 5.67 -11.48
CA GLU A 74 7.29 5.33 -12.25
C GLU A 74 7.49 6.24 -13.47
N ARG A 75 6.41 6.57 -14.19
CA ARG A 75 6.48 7.46 -15.36
C ARG A 75 6.67 8.92 -14.98
N HIS A 76 6.22 9.31 -13.80
CA HIS A 76 6.20 10.70 -13.32
C HIS A 76 6.76 10.82 -11.88
N PRO A 77 8.01 10.41 -11.63
CA PRO A 77 8.59 10.45 -10.28
C PRO A 77 8.60 11.87 -9.69
N GLN A 78 8.79 12.89 -10.53
CA GLN A 78 8.73 14.29 -10.13
C GLN A 78 7.34 14.75 -9.66
N TRP A 79 6.26 14.13 -10.14
CA TRP A 79 4.92 14.43 -9.66
C TRP A 79 4.67 13.78 -8.31
N LEU A 80 5.18 12.56 -8.10
CA LEU A 80 5.14 11.89 -6.80
C LEU A 80 5.85 12.73 -5.74
N GLU A 81 7.06 13.23 -6.01
CA GLU A 81 7.78 14.07 -5.05
C GLU A 81 7.02 15.37 -4.74
N GLN A 82 6.43 16.05 -5.74
CA GLN A 82 5.59 17.23 -5.50
C GLN A 82 4.39 16.93 -4.58
N ILE A 83 3.73 15.78 -4.75
CA ILE A 83 2.60 15.41 -3.90
C ILE A 83 3.08 15.05 -2.47
N LYS A 84 4.24 14.40 -2.34
CA LYS A 84 4.84 14.11 -1.03
C LYS A 84 5.18 15.38 -0.24
N ASP A 85 5.53 16.46 -0.93
CA ASP A 85 5.77 17.78 -0.30
C ASP A 85 4.51 18.43 0.28
N PHE A 86 3.31 17.89 0.04
CA PHE A 86 2.06 18.41 0.62
C PHE A 86 1.87 18.02 2.10
N GLU A 87 2.79 17.25 2.68
CA GLU A 87 2.71 16.76 4.08
C GLU A 87 1.42 15.94 4.35
N LYS A 88 0.94 15.23 3.32
CA LYS A 88 -0.23 14.34 3.37
C LYS A 88 0.20 12.88 3.32
N GLN A 89 -0.74 11.96 3.55
CA GLN A 89 -0.45 10.54 3.35
C GLN A 89 -0.38 10.25 1.86
N VAL A 90 0.65 9.52 1.43
CA VAL A 90 0.82 9.09 0.05
C VAL A 90 0.96 7.58 0.01
N TRP A 91 0.04 6.91 -0.68
CA TRP A 91 -0.02 5.47 -0.81
C TRP A 91 0.31 5.06 -2.25
N ILE A 92 0.74 3.81 -2.43
CA ILE A 92 0.84 3.17 -3.75
C ILE A 92 -0.43 2.39 -4.05
N TYR A 93 -0.83 2.38 -5.32
CA TYR A 93 -2.00 1.66 -5.80
C TYR A 93 -1.72 0.91 -7.10
N GLU A 94 -2.42 -0.21 -7.30
CA GLU A 94 -2.31 -0.98 -8.54
C GLU A 94 -3.69 -1.50 -9.03
N CYS A 95 -3.86 -1.50 -10.35
CA CYS A 95 -5.07 -2.00 -11.02
C CYS A 95 -4.82 -2.49 -12.45
N LEU A 96 -3.55 -2.74 -12.82
CA LEU A 96 -3.15 -3.14 -14.17
C LEU A 96 -3.77 -4.49 -14.58
N ARG A 97 -4.47 -4.48 -15.71
CA ARG A 97 -5.11 -5.66 -16.30
C ARG A 97 -4.20 -6.35 -17.33
N PRO A 98 -4.36 -7.68 -17.55
CA PRO A 98 -5.21 -8.60 -16.78
C PRO A 98 -4.60 -8.96 -15.42
N MET A 99 -5.26 -8.58 -14.32
CA MET A 99 -4.63 -8.62 -12.99
C MET A 99 -4.45 -10.04 -12.44
N LYS A 100 -5.36 -10.98 -12.78
CA LYS A 100 -5.22 -12.40 -12.43
C LYS A 100 -3.96 -13.04 -13.02
N ALA A 101 -3.48 -12.56 -14.17
CA ALA A 101 -2.28 -13.07 -14.84
C ALA A 101 -0.98 -12.40 -14.36
N LYS A 102 -1.06 -11.41 -13.45
CA LYS A 102 0.13 -10.79 -12.88
C LYS A 102 0.85 -11.77 -11.97
N ASP A 103 2.17 -11.74 -12.02
CA ASP A 103 3.01 -12.57 -11.18
C ASP A 103 2.77 -12.23 -9.69
N PRO A 104 2.40 -13.23 -8.85
CA PRO A 104 2.11 -12.99 -7.43
C PRO A 104 3.25 -12.28 -6.69
N TYR A 105 4.49 -12.65 -6.99
CA TYR A 105 5.66 -12.15 -6.27
C TYR A 105 5.95 -10.68 -6.61
N SER A 106 6.33 -10.41 -7.85
CA SER A 106 6.74 -9.09 -8.30
C SER A 106 5.61 -8.06 -8.26
N TYR A 107 4.37 -8.46 -8.57
CA TYR A 107 3.25 -7.53 -8.63
C TYR A 107 2.63 -7.25 -7.26
N PHE A 108 2.32 -8.30 -6.47
CA PHE A 108 1.62 -8.14 -5.19
C PHE A 108 2.59 -8.08 -4.00
N ARG A 109 3.49 -9.06 -3.84
CA ARG A 109 4.39 -9.11 -2.67
C ARG A 109 5.36 -7.93 -2.62
N LEU A 110 5.91 -7.51 -3.76
CA LEU A 110 6.88 -6.41 -3.81
C LEU A 110 6.25 -5.01 -3.79
N MET A 111 4.93 -4.88 -3.77
CA MET A 111 4.27 -3.56 -3.77
C MET A 111 4.57 -2.75 -2.49
N PRO A 112 4.49 -3.31 -1.27
CA PRO A 112 4.91 -2.59 -0.06
C PRO A 112 6.41 -2.24 -0.05
N TRP A 113 7.27 -3.05 -0.67
CA TRP A 113 8.70 -2.75 -0.83
C TRP A 113 8.92 -1.51 -1.71
N ARG A 114 8.19 -1.40 -2.83
CA ARG A 114 8.21 -0.21 -3.70
C ARG A 114 7.65 1.02 -2.98
N ALA A 115 6.57 0.86 -2.22
CA ALA A 115 6.02 1.93 -1.39
C ALA A 115 7.08 2.49 -0.44
N PHE A 116 7.75 1.61 0.33
CA PHE A 116 8.81 2.02 1.24
C PHE A 116 9.94 2.75 0.51
N LYS A 117 10.45 2.18 -0.60
CA LYS A 117 11.56 2.77 -1.37
C LYS A 117 11.26 4.19 -1.85
N ARG A 118 10.00 4.49 -2.14
CA ARG A 118 9.56 5.81 -2.62
C ARG A 118 9.05 6.73 -1.52
N GLY A 119 9.12 6.33 -0.25
CA GLY A 119 8.64 7.11 0.88
C GLY A 119 7.11 7.22 0.93
N GLN A 120 6.40 6.22 0.44
CA GLN A 120 4.95 6.09 0.54
C GLN A 120 4.58 5.32 1.82
N THR A 121 3.45 5.68 2.44
CA THR A 121 3.05 5.21 3.78
C THR A 121 1.88 4.21 3.76
N GLY A 122 1.46 3.77 2.58
CA GLY A 122 0.40 2.78 2.42
C GLY A 122 0.44 2.14 1.04
N ALA A 123 -0.26 1.02 0.90
CA ALA A 123 -0.30 0.24 -0.32
C ALA A 123 -1.67 -0.43 -0.48
N GLY A 124 -2.13 -0.59 -1.72
CA GLY A 124 -3.35 -1.33 -2.01
C GLY A 124 -3.54 -1.58 -3.49
N PHE A 125 -4.59 -2.30 -3.84
CA PHE A 125 -4.95 -2.57 -5.22
C PHE A 125 -6.45 -2.82 -5.36
N TRP A 126 -6.96 -2.67 -6.57
CA TRP A 126 -8.31 -3.09 -6.92
C TRP A 126 -8.27 -4.52 -7.45
N ILE A 127 -8.78 -5.53 -6.74
CA ILE A 127 -9.74 -5.52 -5.64
C ILE A 127 -9.60 -6.79 -4.80
N TYR A 128 -10.08 -6.78 -3.55
CA TYR A 128 -10.12 -7.98 -2.70
C TYR A 128 -10.99 -9.10 -3.33
N TYR A 129 -12.25 -8.78 -3.63
CA TYR A 129 -13.22 -9.70 -4.22
C TYR A 129 -13.98 -9.02 -5.36
N TYR A 130 -14.27 -9.76 -6.43
CA TYR A 130 -15.05 -9.29 -7.56
C TYR A 130 -16.34 -10.11 -7.62
N GLY A 131 -17.52 -9.47 -7.62
CA GLY A 131 -18.84 -10.13 -7.65
C GLY A 131 -19.91 -9.41 -6.83
N LEU A 132 -21.12 -9.27 -7.37
CA LEU A 132 -22.25 -8.62 -6.68
C LEU A 132 -23.04 -9.65 -5.85
N ASN A 133 -23.38 -9.29 -4.60
CA ASN A 133 -24.26 -10.05 -3.70
C ASN A 133 -23.92 -11.54 -3.54
N PHE A 134 -22.64 -11.92 -3.63
CA PHE A 134 -22.18 -13.32 -3.66
C PHE A 134 -22.84 -14.20 -4.74
N LYS A 135 -23.57 -13.60 -5.70
CA LYS A 135 -24.47 -14.32 -6.61
C LYS A 135 -23.92 -14.52 -8.02
N THR A 136 -22.99 -13.68 -8.49
CA THR A 136 -22.19 -13.95 -9.71
C THR A 136 -20.98 -13.00 -9.80
N GLY A 137 -19.82 -13.54 -10.18
CA GLY A 137 -18.60 -12.76 -10.46
C GLY A 137 -17.35 -13.15 -9.66
N ALA A 138 -17.46 -14.08 -8.69
CA ALA A 138 -16.30 -14.68 -8.03
C ALA A 138 -15.25 -14.98 -9.09
N VAL A 139 -13.98 -14.64 -8.80
CA VAL A 139 -12.86 -14.93 -9.70
C VAL A 139 -13.07 -16.35 -10.19
N PRO A 140 -13.35 -16.59 -11.48
CA PRO A 140 -13.73 -17.92 -11.89
C PRO A 140 -12.52 -18.81 -11.64
N TRP A 141 -12.80 -19.99 -11.10
CA TRP A 141 -11.80 -21.02 -10.86
C TRP A 141 -11.06 -21.36 -12.15
N ASP A 142 -11.80 -21.39 -13.25
CA ASP A 142 -11.29 -21.61 -14.60
C ASP A 142 -11.49 -20.35 -15.48
N ASP A 143 -10.39 -19.84 -16.03
CA ASP A 143 -10.34 -18.77 -17.04
C ASP A 143 -9.58 -19.17 -18.31
N THR A 144 -9.41 -20.48 -18.55
CA THR A 144 -8.64 -21.04 -19.67
C THR A 144 -9.16 -20.62 -21.06
N LEU A 145 -10.44 -20.29 -21.17
CA LEU A 145 -11.06 -19.95 -22.46
C LEU A 145 -10.89 -18.46 -22.84
N ARG A 146 -10.65 -17.56 -21.88
CA ARG A 146 -10.31 -16.14 -22.09
C ARG A 146 -9.60 -15.61 -20.82
N PRO A 147 -8.38 -15.06 -20.90
CA PRO A 147 -7.77 -14.31 -19.80
C PRO A 147 -8.59 -13.04 -19.57
N GLN A 148 -9.73 -13.16 -18.90
CA GLN A 148 -10.51 -12.03 -18.48
C GLN A 148 -9.76 -11.40 -17.32
N GLY A 149 -9.65 -10.06 -17.35
CA GLY A 149 -8.97 -9.28 -16.32
C GLY A 149 -9.74 -9.26 -15.01
N PHE A 150 -10.09 -10.42 -14.45
CA PHE A 150 -10.67 -10.54 -13.11
C PHE A 150 -9.65 -10.04 -12.10
N SER A 151 -10.09 -9.13 -11.25
CA SER A 151 -9.23 -8.43 -10.32
C SER A 151 -9.30 -8.96 -8.89
N GLY A 152 -10.33 -9.75 -8.53
CA GLY A 152 -10.40 -10.34 -7.19
C GLY A 152 -9.17 -11.20 -6.88
N VAL A 153 -8.67 -11.17 -5.64
CA VAL A 153 -7.52 -11.96 -5.17
C VAL A 153 -7.93 -13.15 -4.31
N VAL A 154 -9.22 -13.34 -4.08
CA VAL A 154 -9.78 -14.54 -3.42
C VAL A 154 -10.84 -15.19 -4.30
N TYR A 155 -11.06 -16.49 -4.08
CA TYR A 155 -12.06 -17.29 -4.77
C TYR A 155 -13.25 -17.58 -3.84
N GLY A 156 -14.43 -17.81 -4.42
CA GLY A 156 -15.60 -18.28 -3.67
C GLY A 156 -15.77 -19.80 -3.78
N SER A 157 -16.51 -20.42 -2.86
CA SER A 157 -16.70 -21.88 -2.79
C SER A 157 -17.45 -22.50 -3.98
N ARG A 158 -18.25 -21.73 -4.72
CA ARG A 158 -19.04 -22.24 -5.86
C ARG A 158 -18.14 -22.68 -7.03
N GLY A 159 -18.27 -23.93 -7.44
CA GLY A 159 -17.46 -24.51 -8.52
C GLY A 159 -16.00 -24.72 -8.15
N SER A 160 -15.68 -24.68 -6.86
CA SER A 160 -14.33 -24.90 -6.34
C SER A 160 -13.85 -26.33 -6.65
N PRO A 161 -12.64 -26.49 -7.22
CA PRO A 161 -12.00 -27.80 -7.33
C PRO A 161 -11.38 -28.25 -6.00
N VAL A 162 -11.27 -27.34 -5.01
CA VAL A 162 -10.85 -27.70 -3.65
C VAL A 162 -12.09 -27.99 -2.78
N PRO A 163 -12.03 -28.99 -1.88
CA PRO A 163 -13.11 -29.26 -0.94
C PRO A 163 -13.54 -28.01 -0.19
N GLY A 164 -14.83 -27.92 0.15
CA GLY A 164 -15.35 -26.80 0.94
C GLY A 164 -14.58 -26.67 2.25
N LEU A 165 -14.02 -25.49 2.49
CA LEU A 165 -13.51 -25.10 3.80
C LEU A 165 -14.71 -24.66 4.67
N ASP A 166 -14.52 -24.60 5.99
CA ASP A 166 -15.50 -23.99 6.91
C ASP A 166 -15.78 -22.52 6.51
N GLU A 167 -14.81 -21.88 5.88
CA GLU A 167 -14.93 -20.55 5.30
C GLU A 167 -15.35 -20.59 3.82
N ASN A 168 -16.22 -19.66 3.42
CA ASN A 168 -16.70 -19.54 2.03
C ASN A 168 -15.71 -18.85 1.08
N ILE A 169 -14.52 -18.49 1.57
CA ILE A 169 -13.48 -17.77 0.83
C ILE A 169 -12.25 -18.66 0.75
N VAL A 170 -11.69 -18.82 -0.45
CA VAL A 170 -10.42 -19.53 -0.66
C VAL A 170 -9.35 -18.53 -1.09
N PRO A 171 -8.23 -18.41 -0.35
CA PRO A 171 -7.16 -17.49 -0.72
C PRO A 171 -6.49 -17.92 -2.02
N SER A 172 -6.09 -16.95 -2.85
CA SER A 172 -5.26 -17.22 -4.02
C SER A 172 -3.78 -17.04 -3.70
N ARG A 173 -2.90 -17.56 -4.58
CA ARG A 173 -1.47 -17.24 -4.54
C ARG A 173 -1.18 -15.74 -4.52
N ARG A 174 -2.04 -14.91 -5.15
CA ARG A 174 -1.90 -13.45 -5.20
C ARG A 174 -2.22 -12.82 -3.84
N TRP A 175 -3.25 -13.31 -3.16
CA TRP A 175 -3.58 -12.89 -1.80
C TRP A 175 -2.51 -13.27 -0.80
N GLU A 176 -2.01 -14.52 -0.85
CA GLU A 176 -0.92 -14.95 0.04
C GLU A 176 0.38 -14.17 -0.22
N ALA A 177 0.69 -13.89 -1.49
CA ALA A 177 1.85 -13.06 -1.83
C ALA A 177 1.69 -11.62 -1.29
N TRP A 178 0.49 -11.03 -1.39
CA TRP A 178 0.19 -9.75 -0.76
C TRP A 178 0.35 -9.80 0.76
N ARG A 179 -0.23 -10.81 1.44
CA ARG A 179 -0.10 -11.00 2.89
C ARG A 179 1.36 -11.06 3.32
N GLU A 180 2.17 -11.87 2.66
CA GLU A 180 3.63 -11.96 2.92
C GLU A 180 4.35 -10.63 2.65
N GLY A 181 3.88 -9.83 1.68
CA GLY A 181 4.43 -8.50 1.40
C GLY A 181 4.11 -7.48 2.49
N VAL A 182 2.92 -7.57 3.09
CA VAL A 182 2.56 -6.78 4.27
C VAL A 182 3.43 -7.17 5.47
N GLU A 183 3.67 -8.47 5.67
CA GLU A 183 4.59 -8.95 6.71
C GLU A 183 6.03 -8.51 6.45
N ASP A 184 6.50 -8.56 5.20
CA ASP A 184 7.81 -8.04 4.80
C ASP A 184 7.95 -6.55 5.19
N TYR A 185 6.92 -5.75 4.93
CA TYR A 185 6.90 -4.33 5.30
C TYR A 185 6.97 -4.13 6.81
N GLN A 186 6.37 -5.01 7.61
CA GLN A 186 6.46 -4.93 9.07
C GLN A 186 7.92 -5.03 9.54
N TYR A 187 8.74 -5.91 8.95
CA TYR A 187 10.17 -5.98 9.27
C TYR A 187 10.88 -4.67 8.93
N ILE A 188 10.62 -4.11 7.75
CA ILE A 188 11.18 -2.84 7.31
C ILE A 188 10.80 -1.71 8.28
N PHE A 189 9.52 -1.65 8.67
CA PHE A 189 8.97 -0.65 9.57
C PHE A 189 9.60 -0.73 10.97
N GLU A 190 9.72 -1.93 11.55
CA GLU A 190 10.36 -2.09 12.87
C GLU A 190 11.84 -1.75 12.84
N VAL A 191 12.55 -2.07 11.74
CA VAL A 191 13.95 -1.64 11.56
C VAL A 191 14.05 -0.12 11.48
N GLN A 192 13.22 0.54 10.66
CA GLN A 192 13.22 1.99 10.54
C GLN A 192 12.94 2.66 11.90
N LYS A 193 11.94 2.17 12.63
CA LYS A 193 11.60 2.65 13.98
C LYS A 193 12.76 2.49 14.96
N ALA A 194 13.47 1.36 14.94
CA ALA A 194 14.64 1.15 15.78
C ALA A 194 15.78 2.12 15.43
N ILE A 195 16.01 2.36 14.14
CA ILE A 195 16.99 3.35 13.65
C ILE A 195 16.64 4.75 14.16
N ASP A 196 15.37 5.15 14.03
CA ASP A 196 14.90 6.47 14.45
C ASP A 196 15.11 6.68 15.96
N GLN A 197 14.88 5.65 16.77
CA GLN A 197 15.07 5.70 18.23
C GLN A 197 16.52 5.98 18.64
N ILE A 198 17.51 5.46 17.91
CA ILE A 198 18.93 5.68 18.22
C ILE A 198 19.55 6.84 17.44
N SER A 199 18.79 7.50 16.55
CA SER A 199 19.31 8.47 15.58
C SER A 199 19.99 9.68 16.21
N THR A 200 19.49 10.13 17.36
CA THR A 200 20.03 11.30 18.09
C THR A 200 21.24 10.92 18.94
N GLU A 201 21.16 9.80 19.67
CA GLU A 201 22.21 9.37 20.61
C GLU A 201 23.39 8.71 19.91
N LYS A 202 23.12 7.93 18.85
CA LYS A 202 24.11 7.14 18.11
C LYS A 202 24.02 7.39 16.59
N PRO A 203 24.25 8.63 16.13
CA PRO A 203 24.01 9.02 14.74
C PRO A 203 24.86 8.25 13.72
N LYS A 204 26.08 7.83 14.10
CA LYS A 204 26.95 7.01 13.22
C LYS A 204 26.36 5.61 13.01
N THR A 205 25.88 4.98 14.09
CA THR A 205 25.25 3.65 14.05
C THR A 205 23.94 3.71 13.27
N ALA A 206 23.10 4.71 13.56
CA ALA A 206 21.84 4.95 12.85
C ALA A 206 22.07 5.12 11.34
N LYS A 207 23.06 5.95 10.94
CA LYS A 207 23.40 6.14 9.53
C LYS A 207 23.85 4.85 8.84
N ARG A 208 24.66 4.02 9.52
CA ARG A 208 25.09 2.72 8.98
C ARG A 208 23.90 1.76 8.81
N ALA A 209 23.05 1.65 9.84
CA ALA A 209 21.85 0.81 9.80
C ALA A 209 20.88 1.27 8.70
N GLN A 210 20.68 2.58 8.53
CA GLN A 210 19.88 3.15 7.45
C GLN A 210 20.43 2.79 6.07
N GLN A 211 21.75 2.86 5.89
CA GLN A 211 22.39 2.45 4.64
C GLN A 211 22.14 0.96 4.36
N SER A 212 22.33 0.09 5.36
CA SER A 212 22.06 -1.35 5.23
C SER A 212 20.59 -1.66 4.93
N LEU A 213 19.65 -0.93 5.54
CA LEU A 213 18.22 -1.03 5.23
C LEU A 213 17.95 -0.66 3.77
N ASN A 214 18.47 0.49 3.32
CA ASN A 214 18.31 0.96 1.95
C ASN A 214 18.90 -0.03 0.93
N ASP A 215 20.10 -0.55 1.20
CA ASP A 215 20.76 -1.54 0.33
C ASP A 215 19.99 -2.86 0.28
N THR A 216 19.39 -3.27 1.39
CA THR A 216 18.56 -4.48 1.47
C THR A 216 17.29 -4.34 0.64
N VAL A 217 16.59 -3.21 0.76
CA VAL A 217 15.40 -2.90 -0.06
C VAL A 217 15.77 -2.85 -1.55
N ASP A 218 16.87 -2.17 -1.88
CA ASP A 218 17.37 -2.08 -3.26
C ASP A 218 17.75 -3.45 -3.84
N TYR A 219 18.36 -4.32 -3.03
CA TYR A 219 18.68 -5.68 -3.44
C TYR A 219 17.41 -6.44 -3.83
N VAL A 220 16.34 -6.39 -3.03
CA VAL A 220 15.08 -7.06 -3.36
C VAL A 220 14.49 -6.51 -4.64
N LEU A 221 14.41 -5.19 -4.78
CA LEU A 221 13.78 -4.56 -5.95
C LEU A 221 14.58 -4.75 -7.25
N ARG A 222 15.92 -4.79 -7.20
CA ARG A 222 16.77 -5.11 -8.36
C ARG A 222 16.67 -6.59 -8.76
N ASN A 223 16.29 -7.47 -7.84
CA ASN A 223 16.13 -8.91 -8.05
C ASN A 223 14.65 -9.32 -8.05
N ALA A 224 13.76 -8.49 -8.62
CA ALA A 224 12.31 -8.72 -8.61
C ALA A 224 11.87 -10.03 -9.31
N GLY A 225 12.74 -10.67 -10.09
CA GLY A 225 12.50 -11.99 -10.68
C GLY A 225 12.91 -13.18 -9.80
N ASP A 226 13.61 -12.96 -8.68
CA ASP A 226 14.04 -14.00 -7.74
C ASP A 226 13.21 -13.95 -6.46
N CYS A 227 12.31 -14.92 -6.29
CA CYS A 227 11.46 -15.02 -5.11
C CYS A 227 12.23 -15.38 -3.82
N ASN A 228 13.51 -15.76 -3.90
CA ASN A 228 14.34 -16.01 -2.74
C ASN A 228 15.01 -14.74 -2.18
N ALA A 229 15.05 -13.65 -2.95
CA ALA A 229 15.68 -12.40 -2.55
C ALA A 229 15.08 -11.85 -1.25
N VAL A 230 13.75 -11.93 -1.08
CA VAL A 230 13.04 -11.51 0.14
C VAL A 230 13.43 -12.32 1.38
N TYR A 231 13.73 -13.62 1.26
CA TYR A 231 14.13 -14.41 2.43
C TYR A 231 15.54 -14.07 2.90
N LYS A 232 16.44 -13.74 1.96
CA LYS A 232 17.74 -13.19 2.31
C LYS A 232 17.57 -11.82 2.97
N ALA A 233 16.74 -10.95 2.40
CA ALA A 233 16.45 -9.64 2.95
C ALA A 233 15.86 -9.72 4.37
N ARG A 234 14.91 -10.63 4.65
CA ARG A 234 14.36 -10.85 6.00
C ARG A 234 15.45 -11.17 7.02
N ARG A 235 16.45 -11.99 6.67
CA ARG A 235 17.60 -12.27 7.55
C ARG A 235 18.41 -11.01 7.84
N GLU A 236 18.69 -10.21 6.82
CA GLU A 236 19.45 -8.97 7.04
C GLU A 236 18.66 -7.91 7.81
N LEU A 237 17.37 -7.75 7.55
CA LEU A 237 16.51 -6.87 8.34
C LEU A 237 16.52 -7.27 9.83
N ASN A 238 16.44 -8.58 10.12
CA ASN A 238 16.56 -9.07 11.50
C ASN A 238 17.94 -8.79 12.11
N ASN A 239 19.02 -8.95 11.35
CA ASN A 239 20.37 -8.63 11.83
C ASN A 239 20.48 -7.13 12.17
N ILE A 240 20.02 -6.25 11.29
CA ILE A 240 20.00 -4.80 11.52
C ILE A 240 19.19 -4.47 12.78
N LEU A 241 18.01 -5.07 12.94
CA LEU A 241 17.15 -4.85 14.11
C LEU A 241 17.83 -5.29 15.42
N LEU A 242 18.46 -6.46 15.42
CA LEU A 242 19.17 -6.99 16.60
C LEU A 242 20.39 -6.12 16.97
N GLU A 243 21.16 -5.67 15.99
CA GLU A 243 22.30 -4.76 16.23
C GLU A 243 21.83 -3.43 16.82
N THR A 244 20.80 -2.83 16.22
CA THR A 244 20.24 -1.54 16.66
C THR A 244 19.66 -1.63 18.07
N ASN A 245 18.96 -2.72 18.39
CA ASN A 245 18.41 -2.95 19.73
C ASN A 245 19.49 -3.28 20.76
N ARG A 246 20.51 -4.09 20.43
CA ARG A 246 21.61 -4.37 21.38
C ARG A 246 22.31 -3.09 21.81
N GLU A 247 22.52 -2.18 20.87
CA GLU A 247 23.08 -0.86 21.16
C GLU A 247 22.17 -0.03 22.07
N GLN A 248 20.85 -0.15 21.96
CA GLN A 248 19.89 0.52 22.86
C GLN A 248 19.96 -0.02 24.31
N TYR A 249 20.19 -1.33 24.49
CA TYR A 249 20.17 -1.97 25.82
C TYR A 249 21.54 -2.07 26.50
N ALA A 250 22.64 -1.84 25.79
CA ALA A 250 24.00 -1.84 26.36
C ALA A 250 24.21 -0.75 27.44
N GLU A 251 23.36 0.27 27.50
CA GLU A 251 23.41 1.35 28.50
C GLU A 251 22.46 1.16 29.70
N LYS A 252 21.60 0.13 29.69
CA LYS A 252 20.72 -0.20 30.83
C LYS A 252 21.34 -1.20 31.81
N ARG A 253 22.62 -1.52 31.66
CA ARG A 253 23.42 -2.39 32.54
C ARG A 253 24.66 -1.64 33.00
#